data_AF-A0A6J1NTQ2-F1
#
_entry.id   AF-A0A6J1NTQ2-F1
#
_cell.length_a   1.000
_cell.length_b   1.000
_cell.length_c   1.000
_cell.angle_alpha   90.00
_cell.angle_beta   90.00
_cell.angle_gamma   90.00
#
_symmetry.space_group_name_H-M   'P 1'
#
loop_
_entity.id
_entity.type
_entity.pdbx_description
1 polymer ?
#
loop_
_entity_poly.entity_id
_entity_poly.type
_entity_poly.pdbx_seq_one_letter_code
_entity_poly.pdbx_strand_id
1 'polypeptide(L)'
;MQTVRRSVLSLATAGKEFTRSVAINSAAVVTNDESNLKSWKEIPGPSSLPIIGQLLHFLPRGSLHENFVTSVLYDQYGPIVKIGFFGSPSIVLLFDAEASAQVLRSENLMPIRTTFQSLDYFRHNYYRQRGAAPNEPTGLVSDHGDVWKKFRSTVNPIMLKPKTIKLYANSLMEVAEDMVKRVSNTMTGTLYLLAKNPDKQKKLREEIISDRQKRPYLKACIKESMRMMPVVPGNLRVATKEYNIFGYKILKGTHVIFMHQALSNMDKHFPEPEKYIPERWITEKTDPLFHRNAHPFAWNPFGFGMRMCIGRRIAELEIETFLAKVIENFEVEWFGPPLQTRPSSLNYTVGPYNFIFKDVKK
;
A
#
# COMPACT_ATOMS: atom_id res chain seq x y z
N MET A 1 -1.06 -11.71 -62.73
CA MET A 1 0.16 -10.90 -62.86
C MET A 1 0.18 -9.91 -61.70
N GLN A 2 1.05 -10.10 -60.69
CA GLN A 2 1.29 -9.17 -59.56
C GLN A 2 0.06 -8.84 -58.65
N THR A 3 0.18 -8.14 -57.50
CA THR A 3 0.79 -8.53 -56.18
C THR A 3 0.03 -7.74 -55.06
N VAL A 4 0.09 -7.95 -53.73
CA VAL A 4 0.88 -8.79 -52.78
C VAL A 4 -0.03 -9.25 -51.62
N ARG A 5 0.26 -10.40 -50.97
CA ARG A 5 0.04 -10.61 -49.52
C ARG A 5 1.26 -11.31 -48.92
N ARG A 6 1.81 -10.79 -47.80
CA ARG A 6 2.92 -11.43 -47.08
C ARG A 6 2.39 -12.55 -46.17
N SER A 7 3.11 -13.67 -46.15
CA SER A 7 2.76 -14.90 -45.42
C SER A 7 3.48 -15.03 -44.08
N VAL A 8 2.97 -15.96 -43.26
CA VAL A 8 3.60 -16.41 -42.01
C VAL A 8 4.59 -17.53 -42.29
N LEU A 9 5.81 -17.42 -41.74
CA LEU A 9 6.65 -18.53 -41.28
C LEU A 9 7.28 -18.07 -39.96
N SER A 10 7.28 -18.80 -38.84
CA SER A 10 7.33 -20.26 -38.61
C SER A 10 8.66 -20.90 -38.99
N LEU A 11 9.53 -21.04 -37.99
CA LEU A 11 10.48 -22.15 -37.86
C LEU A 11 10.57 -22.49 -36.36
N ALA A 12 10.77 -23.75 -36.03
CA ALA A 12 10.24 -24.33 -34.80
C ALA A 12 11.29 -25.01 -33.90
N THR A 13 10.89 -25.22 -32.64
CA THR A 13 11.36 -26.27 -31.71
C THR A 13 12.88 -26.44 -31.49
N ALA A 14 13.33 -25.98 -30.34
CA ALA A 14 14.24 -26.76 -29.50
C ALA A 14 13.57 -26.90 -28.12
N GLY A 15 13.15 -28.12 -27.76
CA GLY A 15 12.41 -28.37 -26.52
C GLY A 15 13.34 -28.44 -25.30
N LYS A 16 12.90 -27.85 -24.19
CA LYS A 16 13.32 -28.22 -22.82
C LYS A 16 12.10 -28.30 -21.91
N GLU A 17 12.21 -29.12 -20.88
CA GLU A 17 11.06 -29.70 -20.19
C GLU A 17 10.28 -28.71 -19.32
N PHE A 18 9.00 -29.01 -19.16
CA PHE A 18 8.06 -28.24 -18.36
C PHE A 18 8.29 -28.53 -16.85
N THR A 19 9.37 -27.98 -16.28
CA THR A 19 9.66 -28.14 -14.85
C THR A 19 8.53 -27.53 -14.03
N ARG A 20 7.75 -28.41 -13.37
CA ARG A 20 6.68 -28.05 -12.42
C ARG A 20 7.12 -26.89 -11.53
N SER A 21 6.22 -25.91 -11.34
CA SER A 21 6.38 -24.95 -10.25
C SER A 21 6.48 -25.72 -8.93
N VAL A 22 7.62 -25.56 -8.24
CA VAL A 22 7.75 -26.04 -6.87
C VAL A 22 6.86 -25.15 -6.01
N ALA A 23 5.69 -25.68 -5.63
CA ALA A 23 4.87 -25.07 -4.61
C ALA A 23 5.66 -25.05 -3.29
N ILE A 24 6.26 -23.91 -2.97
CA ILE A 24 6.92 -23.70 -1.68
C ILE A 24 5.82 -23.71 -0.63
N ASN A 25 5.67 -24.85 0.05
CA ASN A 25 4.63 -25.06 1.05
C ASN A 25 4.69 -23.96 2.12
N SER A 26 3.59 -23.21 2.28
CA SER A 26 3.38 -22.15 3.28
C SER A 26 3.29 -22.67 4.73
N ALA A 27 3.94 -23.79 5.04
CA ALA A 27 3.85 -24.55 6.28
C ALA A 27 5.22 -25.04 6.80
N ALA A 28 6.32 -24.51 6.28
CA ALA A 28 7.65 -24.69 6.86
C ALA A 28 7.89 -23.64 7.97
N VAL A 29 7.49 -23.96 9.20
CA VAL A 29 7.96 -23.21 10.38
C VAL A 29 9.47 -23.45 10.48
N VAL A 30 10.27 -22.44 10.17
CA VAL A 30 11.72 -22.51 10.33
C VAL A 30 12.04 -22.55 11.82
N THR A 31 12.38 -23.74 12.30
CA THR A 31 13.01 -23.94 13.60
C THR A 31 14.29 -23.11 13.67
N ASN A 32 14.51 -22.41 14.79
CA ASN A 32 15.71 -21.58 14.98
C ASN A 32 16.98 -22.43 15.12
N ASP A 33 17.54 -22.87 13.99
CA ASP A 33 18.95 -23.23 13.92
C ASP A 33 19.78 -21.95 13.70
N GLU A 34 20.22 -21.34 14.79
CA GLU A 34 21.02 -20.11 14.73
C GLU A 34 22.44 -20.34 14.18
N SER A 35 22.87 -21.59 14.00
CA SER A 35 24.22 -21.92 13.54
C SER A 35 24.46 -21.60 12.05
N ASN A 36 23.40 -21.52 11.24
CA ASN A 36 23.47 -21.37 9.78
C ASN A 36 22.80 -20.08 9.24
N LEU A 37 22.83 -18.98 10.02
CA LEU A 37 22.27 -17.70 9.60
C LEU A 37 23.11 -17.03 8.49
N LYS A 38 22.46 -16.78 7.35
CA LYS A 38 23.04 -16.06 6.20
C LYS A 38 23.29 -14.59 6.53
N SER A 39 24.41 -14.08 6.02
CA SER A 39 24.84 -12.71 6.31
C SER A 39 23.98 -11.66 5.63
N TRP A 40 24.04 -10.44 6.17
CA TRP A 40 23.46 -9.23 5.56
C TRP A 40 23.86 -9.03 4.09
N LYS A 41 25.06 -9.50 3.67
CA LYS A 41 25.53 -9.37 2.29
C LYS A 41 24.77 -10.27 1.32
N GLU A 42 24.29 -11.44 1.77
CA GLU A 42 23.64 -12.46 0.94
C GLU A 42 22.15 -12.23 0.68
N ILE A 43 21.50 -11.27 1.38
CA ILE A 43 20.11 -10.91 1.07
C ILE A 43 20.02 -10.51 -0.42
N PRO A 44 19.18 -11.18 -1.23
CA PRO A 44 19.18 -11.00 -2.68
C PRO A 44 18.61 -9.64 -3.10
N GLY A 45 18.92 -9.22 -4.32
CA GLY A 45 18.49 -7.95 -4.90
C GLY A 45 19.36 -7.57 -6.10
N PRO A 46 19.13 -6.37 -6.69
CA PRO A 46 19.86 -5.93 -7.88
C PRO A 46 21.38 -5.95 -7.71
N SER A 47 22.10 -6.25 -8.78
CA SER A 47 23.56 -6.25 -8.78
C SER A 47 24.10 -4.84 -8.51
N SER A 48 25.28 -4.77 -7.87
CA SER A 48 25.92 -3.51 -7.50
C SER A 48 27.22 -3.36 -8.27
N LEU A 49 27.33 -2.33 -9.11
CA LEU A 49 28.61 -1.95 -9.69
C LEU A 49 29.44 -1.11 -8.70
N PRO A 50 30.78 -1.09 -8.85
CA PRO A 50 31.64 -0.16 -8.13
C PRO A 50 31.16 1.29 -8.30
N ILE A 51 31.23 2.08 -7.23
CA ILE A 51 30.86 3.51 -7.15
C ILE A 51 29.36 3.79 -7.34
N ILE A 52 28.75 3.34 -8.44
CA ILE A 52 27.35 3.57 -8.82
C ILE A 52 26.38 2.72 -7.97
N GLY A 53 26.83 1.58 -7.44
CA GLY A 53 26.00 0.64 -6.69
C GLY A 53 24.87 0.08 -7.56
N GLN A 54 23.67 -0.03 -7.01
CA GLN A 54 22.48 -0.47 -7.75
C GLN A 54 21.82 0.65 -8.60
N LEU A 55 22.29 1.91 -8.50
CA LEU A 55 21.60 3.07 -9.10
C LEU A 55 21.39 2.91 -10.62
N LEU A 56 22.29 2.20 -11.31
CA LEU A 56 22.21 1.87 -12.73
C LEU A 56 20.85 1.26 -13.15
N HIS A 57 20.22 0.46 -12.28
CA HIS A 57 18.95 -0.20 -12.59
C HIS A 57 17.78 0.79 -12.65
N PHE A 58 17.94 1.98 -12.06
CA PHE A 58 16.92 3.02 -11.94
C PHE A 58 17.20 4.24 -12.83
N LEU A 59 18.37 4.33 -13.46
CA LEU A 59 18.69 5.31 -14.49
C LEU A 59 17.97 4.97 -15.83
N PRO A 60 17.80 5.92 -16.76
CA PRO A 60 17.18 5.65 -18.06
C PRO A 60 17.78 4.44 -18.79
N ARG A 61 16.91 3.57 -19.31
CA ARG A 61 17.22 2.21 -19.85
C ARG A 61 17.65 1.15 -18.83
N GLY A 62 17.72 1.47 -17.54
CA GLY A 62 17.90 0.50 -16.46
C GLY A 62 16.70 -0.43 -16.29
N SER A 63 16.93 -1.66 -15.83
CA SER A 63 15.91 -2.73 -15.76
C SER A 63 14.72 -2.45 -14.82
N LEU A 64 14.83 -1.45 -13.94
CA LEU A 64 13.81 -1.01 -12.98
C LEU A 64 13.40 0.46 -13.19
N HIS A 65 13.84 1.11 -14.29
CA HIS A 65 13.60 2.54 -14.53
C HIS A 65 12.11 2.86 -14.72
N GLU A 66 11.50 2.22 -15.71
CA GLU A 66 10.05 2.29 -15.98
C GLU A 66 9.31 1.23 -15.15
N ASN A 67 10.02 0.16 -14.79
CA ASN A 67 9.49 -1.03 -14.12
C ASN A 67 9.86 -1.11 -12.63
N PHE A 68 9.77 -0.01 -11.87
CA PHE A 68 9.70 -0.07 -10.40
C PHE A 68 8.31 -0.55 -9.92
N VAL A 69 7.74 -1.51 -10.65
CA VAL A 69 6.53 -2.23 -10.25
C VAL A 69 6.97 -3.28 -9.24
N THR A 70 6.35 -3.22 -8.06
CA THR A 70 6.82 -3.99 -6.90
C THR A 70 6.83 -5.51 -7.11
N SER A 71 6.00 -6.05 -8.02
CA SER A 71 6.02 -7.47 -8.41
C SER A 71 7.33 -7.90 -9.08
N VAL A 72 7.90 -7.09 -9.99
CA VAL A 72 9.12 -7.44 -10.75
C VAL A 72 10.29 -7.79 -9.82
N LEU A 73 10.38 -7.13 -8.66
CA LEU A 73 11.38 -7.42 -7.64
C LEU A 73 11.11 -8.73 -6.89
N TYR A 74 9.84 -9.06 -6.62
CA TYR A 74 9.45 -10.34 -6.06
C TYR A 74 9.70 -11.49 -7.05
N ASP A 75 9.34 -11.30 -8.32
CA ASP A 75 9.47 -12.29 -9.38
C ASP A 75 10.95 -12.61 -9.70
N GLN A 76 11.84 -11.63 -9.54
CA GLN A 76 13.30 -11.79 -9.76
C GLN A 76 14.09 -12.25 -8.53
N TYR A 77 13.71 -11.82 -7.32
CA TYR A 77 14.55 -11.98 -6.11
C TYR A 77 13.83 -12.67 -4.93
N GLY A 78 12.53 -12.94 -5.04
CA GLY A 78 11.75 -13.68 -4.04
C GLY A 78 11.20 -12.84 -2.87
N PRO A 79 10.87 -13.47 -1.73
CA PRO A 79 10.06 -12.86 -0.66
C PRO A 79 10.78 -11.78 0.18
N ILE A 80 12.09 -11.63 0.01
CA ILE A 80 12.92 -10.62 0.70
C ILE A 80 13.92 -10.03 -0.30
N VAL A 81 13.96 -8.71 -0.44
CA VAL A 81 14.81 -8.03 -1.44
C VAL A 81 15.52 -6.84 -0.83
N LYS A 82 16.84 -6.75 -0.99
CA LYS A 82 17.69 -5.66 -0.49
C LYS A 82 18.02 -4.66 -1.59
N ILE A 83 17.67 -3.40 -1.36
CA ILE A 83 18.03 -2.26 -2.21
C ILE A 83 19.02 -1.36 -1.48
N GLY A 84 20.07 -0.92 -2.16
CA GLY A 84 21.14 -0.09 -1.61
C GLY A 84 21.70 0.90 -2.64
N PHE A 85 21.66 2.19 -2.28
CA PHE A 85 22.24 3.28 -3.06
C PHE A 85 23.48 3.84 -2.35
N PHE A 86 24.47 4.30 -3.10
CA PHE A 86 25.66 4.94 -2.52
C PHE A 86 25.26 6.15 -1.67
N GLY A 87 25.90 6.31 -0.51
CA GLY A 87 25.58 7.39 0.45
C GLY A 87 24.24 7.28 1.17
N SER A 88 23.42 6.25 0.95
CA SER A 88 22.10 6.09 1.56
C SER A 88 21.97 4.81 2.40
N PRO A 89 21.17 4.81 3.50
CA PRO A 89 20.85 3.58 4.22
C PRO A 89 20.15 2.56 3.31
N SER A 90 20.60 1.31 3.38
CA SER A 90 20.00 0.21 2.62
C SER A 90 18.61 -0.15 3.16
N ILE A 91 17.74 -0.57 2.24
CA ILE A 91 16.33 -0.88 2.45
C ILE A 91 16.10 -2.37 2.19
N VAL A 92 15.38 -3.05 3.08
CA VAL A 92 14.83 -4.40 2.84
C VAL A 92 13.35 -4.28 2.52
N LEU A 93 12.95 -4.80 1.37
CA LEU A 93 11.57 -5.01 0.98
C LEU A 93 11.14 -6.41 1.41
N LEU A 94 10.00 -6.51 2.07
CA LEU A 94 9.38 -7.79 2.44
C LEU A 94 8.10 -7.99 1.64
N PHE A 95 8.11 -9.07 0.85
CA PHE A 95 7.04 -9.55 -0.03
C PHE A 95 6.38 -10.82 0.52
N ASP A 96 6.49 -11.04 1.82
CA ASP A 96 5.76 -12.07 2.54
C ASP A 96 4.99 -11.50 3.73
N ALA A 97 3.80 -12.05 3.96
CA ALA A 97 2.87 -11.55 4.96
C ALA A 97 3.19 -12.04 6.39
N GLU A 98 3.78 -13.22 6.59
CA GLU A 98 4.14 -13.68 7.94
C GLU A 98 5.50 -13.11 8.36
N ALA A 99 6.48 -13.01 7.46
CA ALA A 99 7.71 -12.25 7.72
C ALA A 99 7.42 -10.77 8.07
N SER A 100 6.46 -10.15 7.37
CA SER A 100 5.96 -8.82 7.73
C SER A 100 5.36 -8.77 9.14
N ALA A 101 4.63 -9.82 9.53
CA ALA A 101 4.01 -9.91 10.84
C ALA A 101 5.01 -10.20 11.96
N GLN A 102 6.04 -11.02 11.75
CA GLN A 102 7.12 -11.29 12.70
C GLN A 102 7.83 -9.99 13.12
N VAL A 103 8.12 -9.10 12.16
CA VAL A 103 8.68 -7.76 12.44
C VAL A 103 7.64 -6.85 13.09
N LEU A 104 6.44 -6.71 12.50
CA LEU A 104 5.43 -5.74 12.95
C LEU A 104 4.74 -6.09 14.29
N ARG A 105 4.61 -7.38 14.63
CA ARG A 105 4.08 -7.85 15.93
C ARG A 105 5.12 -7.71 17.05
N SER A 106 6.42 -7.72 16.72
CA SER A 106 7.51 -7.63 17.71
C SER A 106 8.29 -6.31 17.69
N GLU A 107 7.65 -5.25 17.18
CA GLU A 107 8.03 -3.86 17.47
C GLU A 107 7.93 -3.55 18.97
N ASN A 108 8.73 -2.60 19.45
CA ASN A 108 8.65 -2.12 20.84
C ASN A 108 7.53 -1.08 20.99
N LEU A 109 7.39 -0.49 22.18
CA LEU A 109 6.39 0.57 22.45
C LEU A 109 6.68 1.93 21.75
N MET A 110 7.77 2.05 20.99
CA MET A 110 8.20 3.30 20.32
C MET A 110 8.73 3.04 18.91
N PRO A 111 7.90 2.49 17.99
CA PRO A 111 8.35 2.14 16.64
C PRO A 111 8.77 3.38 15.84
N ILE A 112 9.88 3.22 15.12
CA ILE A 112 10.55 4.27 14.35
C ILE A 112 10.20 4.13 12.86
N ARG A 113 9.97 5.26 12.19
CA ARG A 113 9.76 5.36 10.74
C ARG A 113 10.63 6.50 10.24
N THR A 114 11.53 6.23 9.31
CA THR A 114 12.38 7.27 8.71
C THR A 114 11.52 8.38 8.09
N THR A 115 11.73 9.61 8.56
CA THR A 115 11.23 10.84 7.95
C THR A 115 12.25 11.31 6.88
N PHE A 116 11.86 12.22 5.99
CA PHE A 116 12.83 12.88 5.10
C PHE A 116 13.86 13.61 5.96
N GLN A 117 15.16 13.33 5.78
CA GLN A 117 16.23 13.91 6.61
C GLN A 117 16.25 15.44 6.56
N SER A 118 15.88 16.04 5.42
CA SER A 118 15.72 17.49 5.28
C SER A 118 14.57 18.06 6.12
N LEU A 119 13.41 17.39 6.16
CA LEU A 119 12.27 17.78 6.99
C LEU A 119 12.58 17.59 8.48
N ASP A 120 13.28 16.51 8.82
CA ASP A 120 13.72 16.22 10.18
C ASP A 120 14.71 17.27 10.68
N TYR A 121 15.73 17.58 9.88
CA TYR A 121 16.70 18.63 10.15
C TYR A 121 16.02 20.00 10.29
N PHE A 122 15.11 20.35 9.38
CA PHE A 122 14.34 21.60 9.45
C PHE A 122 13.53 21.71 10.74
N ARG A 123 12.84 20.64 11.14
CA ARG A 123 12.00 20.63 12.34
C ARG A 123 12.80 20.65 13.64
N HIS A 124 13.84 19.84 13.73
CA HIS A 124 14.61 19.68 14.98
C HIS A 124 15.70 20.75 15.17
N ASN A 125 16.21 21.36 14.10
CA ASN A 125 17.23 22.42 14.18
C ASN A 125 16.63 23.79 13.86
N TYR A 126 16.20 24.02 12.61
CA TYR A 126 15.81 25.36 12.14
C TYR A 126 14.53 25.91 12.81
N TYR A 127 13.51 25.07 12.97
CA TYR A 127 12.24 25.48 13.58
C TYR A 127 12.37 25.68 15.09
N ARG A 128 13.13 24.82 15.79
CA ARG A 128 13.43 25.00 17.23
C ARG A 128 14.27 26.23 17.52
N GLN A 129 15.20 26.61 16.64
CA GLN A 129 15.94 27.87 16.72
C GLN A 129 15.05 29.13 16.64
N ARG A 130 13.78 29.00 16.23
CA ARG A 130 12.78 30.09 16.23
C ARG A 130 11.86 30.10 17.47
N GLY A 131 12.21 29.38 18.53
CA GLY A 131 11.56 29.53 19.86
C GLY A 131 10.59 28.43 20.27
N ALA A 132 10.43 27.35 19.49
CA ALA A 132 9.68 26.17 19.93
C ALA A 132 10.42 25.46 21.09
N ALA A 133 9.69 24.96 22.09
CA ALA A 133 10.31 24.48 23.32
C ALA A 133 11.10 23.16 23.10
N PRO A 134 12.19 22.89 23.84
CA PRO A 134 13.08 21.74 23.58
C PRO A 134 12.40 20.36 23.56
N ASN A 135 11.30 20.21 24.31
CA ASN A 135 10.51 18.98 24.44
C ASN A 135 9.14 19.05 23.71
N GLU A 136 8.94 20.04 22.85
CA GLU A 136 7.72 20.22 22.07
C GLU A 136 7.71 19.28 20.84
N PRO A 137 6.57 18.63 20.54
CA PRO A 137 6.45 17.75 19.38
C PRO A 137 6.37 18.54 18.06
N THR A 138 7.19 18.15 17.09
CA THR A 138 7.27 18.75 15.74
C THR A 138 6.26 18.15 14.75
N GLY A 139 5.61 17.04 15.10
CA GLY A 139 4.56 16.39 14.32
C GLY A 139 4.62 14.86 14.40
N LEU A 140 3.45 14.21 14.45
CA LEU A 140 3.26 12.75 14.57
C LEU A 140 3.99 11.87 13.52
N VAL A 141 4.47 12.47 12.43
CA VAL A 141 5.23 11.83 11.36
C VAL A 141 6.74 11.90 11.59
N SER A 142 7.27 13.05 12.03
CA SER A 142 8.70 13.29 12.28
C SER A 142 9.13 12.86 13.67
N ASP A 143 8.33 13.12 14.71
CA ASP A 143 8.73 12.86 16.10
C ASP A 143 8.96 11.37 16.35
N HIS A 144 9.95 11.07 17.20
CA HIS A 144 10.30 9.72 17.68
C HIS A 144 10.38 9.70 19.22
N GLY A 145 10.63 8.52 19.80
CA GLY A 145 10.79 8.34 21.26
C GLY A 145 9.59 8.81 22.10
N ASP A 146 9.86 9.27 23.32
CA ASP A 146 8.82 9.65 24.29
C ASP A 146 8.09 10.95 23.93
N VAL A 147 8.70 11.88 23.19
CA VAL A 147 8.02 13.07 22.65
C VAL A 147 6.87 12.64 21.74
N TRP A 148 7.15 11.74 20.80
CA TRP A 148 6.11 11.14 19.95
C TRP A 148 5.10 10.34 20.76
N LYS A 149 5.56 9.49 21.70
CA LYS A 149 4.69 8.62 22.51
C LYS A 149 3.68 9.46 23.29
N LYS A 150 4.13 10.55 23.95
CA LYS A 150 3.28 11.52 24.65
C LYS A 150 2.25 12.12 23.71
N PHE A 151 2.69 12.76 22.62
CA PHE A 151 1.79 13.42 21.66
C PHE A 151 0.77 12.46 21.03
N ARG A 152 1.24 11.28 20.59
CA ARG A 152 0.39 10.23 20.02
C ARG A 152 -0.65 9.71 21.01
N SER A 153 -0.30 9.62 22.31
CA SER A 153 -1.20 9.16 23.37
C SER A 153 -2.27 10.19 23.71
N THR A 154 -1.96 11.49 23.64
CA THR A 154 -2.95 12.57 23.79
C THR A 154 -3.96 12.60 22.63
N VAL A 155 -3.49 12.42 21.38
CA VAL A 155 -4.32 12.61 20.19
C VAL A 155 -5.12 11.35 19.78
N ASN A 156 -4.57 10.14 19.99
CA ASN A 156 -5.25 8.87 19.62
C ASN A 156 -6.69 8.72 20.19
N PRO A 157 -6.96 8.98 21.49
CA PRO A 157 -8.29 8.76 22.08
C PRO A 157 -9.39 9.66 21.54
N ILE A 158 -9.02 10.78 20.91
CA ILE A 158 -9.92 11.73 20.26
C ILE A 158 -10.11 11.29 18.79
N MET A 159 -9.01 11.16 18.04
CA MET A 159 -9.04 10.96 16.59
C MET A 159 -9.57 9.58 16.15
N LEU A 160 -9.47 8.57 17.01
CA LEU A 160 -9.89 7.20 16.69
C LEU A 160 -11.34 6.88 17.10
N LYS A 161 -12.07 7.81 17.74
CA LYS A 161 -13.48 7.63 18.17
C LYS A 161 -14.45 8.28 17.15
N PRO A 162 -15.23 7.50 16.38
CA PRO A 162 -16.10 8.06 15.33
C PRO A 162 -17.17 9.06 15.82
N LYS A 163 -17.67 8.90 17.06
CA LYS A 163 -18.60 9.87 17.68
C LYS A 163 -17.93 11.22 17.94
N THR A 164 -16.66 11.22 18.34
CA THR A 164 -15.89 12.43 18.67
C THR A 164 -15.50 13.21 17.42
N ILE A 165 -15.06 12.52 16.37
CA ILE A 165 -14.70 13.14 15.08
C ILE A 165 -15.82 14.02 14.50
N LYS A 166 -17.08 13.58 14.58
CA LYS A 166 -18.23 14.34 14.05
C LYS A 166 -18.42 15.73 14.68
N LEU A 167 -17.90 15.96 15.89
CA LEU A 167 -18.01 17.25 16.59
C LEU A 167 -17.01 18.30 16.08
N TYR A 168 -15.91 17.86 15.46
CA TYR A 168 -14.81 18.74 15.02
C TYR A 168 -14.71 18.94 13.51
N ALA A 169 -15.55 18.24 12.73
CA ALA A 169 -15.49 18.26 11.26
C ALA A 169 -15.50 19.70 10.67
N ASN A 170 -16.39 20.56 11.16
CA ASN A 170 -16.52 21.94 10.69
C ASN A 170 -15.35 22.84 11.17
N SER A 171 -14.86 22.63 12.40
CA SER A 171 -13.74 23.39 12.97
C SER A 171 -12.38 23.05 12.35
N LEU A 172 -12.32 21.97 11.56
CA LEU A 172 -11.11 21.47 10.92
C LEU A 172 -11.01 21.87 9.44
N MET A 173 -11.76 22.87 8.95
CA MET A 173 -11.98 23.11 7.51
C MET A 173 -10.70 23.12 6.63
N GLU A 174 -9.62 23.79 7.05
CA GLU A 174 -8.32 23.76 6.34
C GLU A 174 -7.68 22.36 6.35
N VAL A 175 -7.70 21.68 7.50
CA VAL A 175 -7.26 20.29 7.67
C VAL A 175 -8.14 19.32 6.89
N ALA A 176 -9.42 19.64 6.71
CA ALA A 176 -10.39 18.86 5.94
C ALA A 176 -10.15 19.01 4.44
N GLU A 177 -9.90 20.22 3.92
CA GLU A 177 -9.40 20.40 2.55
C GLU A 177 -8.10 19.62 2.32
N ASP A 178 -7.14 19.73 3.24
CA ASP A 178 -5.86 19.07 3.11
C ASP A 178 -5.99 17.54 3.24
N MET A 179 -6.99 17.05 3.97
CA MET A 179 -7.35 15.64 3.96
C MET A 179 -8.10 15.22 2.69
N VAL A 180 -9.01 16.03 2.15
CA VAL A 180 -9.68 15.82 0.85
C VAL A 180 -8.64 15.68 -0.27
N LYS A 181 -7.63 16.57 -0.31
CA LYS A 181 -6.47 16.46 -1.20
C LYS A 181 -5.76 15.10 -1.04
N ARG A 182 -5.63 14.58 0.20
CA ARG A 182 -4.99 13.29 0.51
C ARG A 182 -5.85 12.04 0.28
N VAL A 183 -7.18 12.14 0.31
CA VAL A 183 -8.10 11.03 -0.02
C VAL A 183 -8.59 11.03 -1.46
N SER A 184 -8.36 12.11 -2.20
CA SER A 184 -8.75 12.26 -3.61
C SER A 184 -8.34 11.04 -4.46
N ASN A 185 -7.09 10.57 -4.37
CA ASN A 185 -6.62 9.35 -5.04
C ASN A 185 -7.53 8.13 -4.77
N THR A 186 -7.95 7.91 -3.53
CA THR A 186 -8.81 6.78 -3.14
C THR A 186 -10.24 6.98 -3.63
N MET A 187 -10.78 8.20 -3.56
CA MET A 187 -12.10 8.54 -4.08
C MET A 187 -12.14 8.33 -5.61
N THR A 188 -11.16 8.88 -6.33
CA THR A 188 -10.97 8.74 -7.78
C THR A 188 -10.81 7.27 -8.20
N GLY A 189 -9.95 6.50 -7.51
CA GLY A 189 -9.79 5.06 -7.77
C GLY A 189 -11.07 4.26 -7.52
N THR A 190 -11.83 4.60 -6.46
CA THR A 190 -13.11 3.94 -6.17
C THR A 190 -14.18 4.29 -7.20
N LEU A 191 -14.28 5.57 -7.61
CA LEU A 191 -15.19 5.98 -8.68
C LEU A 191 -14.82 5.33 -10.02
N TYR A 192 -13.53 5.22 -10.35
CA TYR A 192 -13.07 4.54 -11.56
C TYR A 192 -13.46 3.05 -11.56
N LEU A 193 -13.21 2.34 -10.46
CA LEU A 193 -13.58 0.92 -10.36
C LEU A 193 -15.11 0.71 -10.38
N LEU A 194 -15.89 1.60 -9.76
CA LEU A 194 -17.36 1.59 -9.87
C LEU A 194 -17.86 1.96 -11.28
N ALA A 195 -17.18 2.86 -11.99
CA ALA A 195 -17.52 3.23 -13.36
C ALA A 195 -17.15 2.13 -14.38
N LYS A 196 -16.16 1.28 -14.06
CA LYS A 196 -15.82 0.10 -14.84
C LYS A 196 -16.67 -1.14 -14.51
N ASN A 197 -17.46 -1.13 -13.43
CA ASN A 197 -18.29 -2.25 -12.99
C ASN A 197 -19.73 -1.78 -12.66
N PRO A 198 -20.60 -1.56 -13.67
CA PRO A 198 -21.93 -0.96 -13.47
C PRO A 198 -22.88 -1.80 -12.61
N ASP A 199 -22.73 -3.13 -12.60
CA ASP A 199 -23.46 -4.04 -11.70
C ASP A 199 -23.16 -3.72 -10.22
N LYS A 200 -21.87 -3.54 -9.90
CA LYS A 200 -21.40 -3.18 -8.57
C LYS A 200 -21.88 -1.77 -8.20
N GLN A 201 -21.92 -0.86 -9.17
CA GLN A 201 -22.43 0.50 -8.97
C GLN A 201 -23.94 0.54 -8.68
N LYS A 202 -24.74 -0.23 -9.43
CA LYS A 202 -26.18 -0.36 -9.22
C LYS A 202 -26.50 -0.95 -7.84
N LYS A 203 -25.86 -2.06 -7.49
CA LYS A 203 -25.98 -2.71 -6.16
C LYS A 203 -25.58 -1.78 -5.01
N LEU A 204 -24.59 -0.90 -5.23
CA LEU A 204 -24.20 0.14 -4.27
C LEU A 204 -25.27 1.25 -4.14
N ARG A 205 -25.87 1.67 -5.25
CA ARG A 205 -26.98 2.65 -5.27
C ARG A 205 -28.21 2.11 -4.52
N GLU A 206 -28.53 0.84 -4.71
CA GLU A 206 -29.61 0.13 -4.00
C GLU A 206 -29.39 0.12 -2.48
N GLU A 207 -28.17 -0.18 -1.99
CA GLU A 207 -27.82 -0.04 -0.57
C GLU A 207 -27.95 1.41 -0.07
N ILE A 208 -27.41 2.36 -0.82
CA ILE A 208 -27.36 3.78 -0.42
C ILE A 208 -28.77 4.39 -0.26
N ILE A 209 -29.71 3.99 -1.12
CA ILE A 209 -31.11 4.43 -1.08
C ILE A 209 -31.89 3.73 0.04
N SER A 210 -31.66 2.43 0.26
CA SER A 210 -32.44 1.63 1.23
C SER A 210 -32.02 1.84 2.69
N ASP A 211 -30.73 1.96 3.02
CA ASP A 211 -30.27 2.25 4.38
C ASP A 211 -29.21 3.38 4.41
N ARG A 212 -29.59 4.50 5.04
CA ARG A 212 -28.72 5.67 5.24
C ARG A 212 -27.77 5.54 6.44
N GLN A 213 -27.92 4.51 7.28
CA GLN A 213 -27.12 4.25 8.48
C GLN A 213 -26.20 3.03 8.35
N LYS A 214 -26.66 1.90 7.76
CA LYS A 214 -25.86 0.69 7.54
C LYS A 214 -25.48 0.57 6.07
N ARG A 215 -24.19 0.77 5.78
CA ARG A 215 -23.64 0.67 4.42
C ARG A 215 -22.45 -0.29 4.34
N PRO A 216 -22.65 -1.60 4.57
CA PRO A 216 -21.58 -2.60 4.52
C PRO A 216 -20.96 -2.76 3.12
N TYR A 217 -21.73 -2.64 2.04
CA TYR A 217 -21.26 -2.81 0.67
C TYR A 217 -20.52 -1.55 0.16
N LEU A 218 -20.90 -0.34 0.57
CA LEU A 218 -20.07 0.87 0.39
C LEU A 218 -18.67 0.67 0.99
N LYS A 219 -18.62 0.14 2.22
CA LYS A 219 -17.35 -0.21 2.90
C LYS A 219 -16.60 -1.32 2.19
N ALA A 220 -17.29 -2.23 1.53
CA ALA A 220 -16.71 -3.29 0.71
C ALA A 220 -16.03 -2.72 -0.55
N CYS A 221 -16.73 -1.87 -1.29
CA CYS A 221 -16.24 -1.15 -2.47
C CYS A 221 -14.99 -0.32 -2.15
N ILE A 222 -15.00 0.43 -1.04
CA ILE A 222 -13.85 1.23 -0.60
C ILE A 222 -12.64 0.36 -0.27
N LYS A 223 -12.82 -0.77 0.44
CA LYS A 223 -11.71 -1.68 0.77
C LYS A 223 -11.12 -2.35 -0.47
N GLU A 224 -11.96 -2.81 -1.40
CA GLU A 224 -11.50 -3.42 -2.64
C GLU A 224 -10.77 -2.42 -3.52
N SER A 225 -11.24 -1.17 -3.56
CA SER A 225 -10.55 -0.07 -4.25
C SER A 225 -9.19 0.23 -3.61
N MET A 226 -9.09 0.21 -2.28
CA MET A 226 -7.81 0.27 -1.56
C MET A 226 -6.93 -0.98 -1.73
N ARG A 227 -7.47 -2.12 -2.17
CA ARG A 227 -6.71 -3.36 -2.46
C ARG A 227 -6.07 -3.30 -3.86
N MET A 228 -6.83 -2.85 -4.85
CA MET A 228 -6.41 -2.77 -6.26
C MET A 228 -5.61 -1.49 -6.55
N MET A 229 -6.01 -0.36 -5.97
CA MET A 229 -5.39 0.96 -6.18
C MET A 229 -4.96 1.62 -4.84
N PRO A 230 -4.05 0.99 -4.07
CA PRO A 230 -3.59 1.53 -2.79
C PRO A 230 -2.80 2.83 -2.97
N VAL A 231 -3.10 3.85 -2.16
CA VAL A 231 -2.34 5.13 -2.13
C VAL A 231 -0.95 4.97 -1.51
N VAL A 232 -0.79 4.00 -0.60
CA VAL A 232 0.50 3.64 0.01
C VAL A 232 0.92 2.29 -0.57
N PRO A 233 2.03 2.17 -1.33
CA PRO A 233 2.46 0.87 -1.86
C PRO A 233 3.01 -0.08 -0.78
N GLY A 234 3.71 0.48 0.21
CA GLY A 234 4.39 -0.26 1.26
C GLY A 234 4.54 0.52 2.56
N ASN A 235 4.58 -0.19 3.69
CA ASN A 235 4.71 0.42 5.01
C ASN A 235 6.17 0.42 5.48
N LEU A 236 6.81 1.59 5.59
CA LEU A 236 8.18 1.73 6.11
C LEU A 236 8.26 1.68 7.65
N ARG A 237 9.32 1.03 8.15
CA ARG A 237 9.85 1.03 9.53
C ARG A 237 11.37 1.05 9.56
N VAL A 238 11.93 1.30 10.73
CA VAL A 238 13.35 1.06 11.05
C VAL A 238 13.44 -0.08 12.06
N ALA A 239 14.30 -1.07 11.79
CA ALA A 239 14.50 -2.23 12.64
C ALA A 239 15.05 -1.82 14.03
N THR A 240 14.25 -2.04 15.08
CA THR A 240 14.59 -1.63 16.47
C THR A 240 15.57 -2.58 17.17
N LYS A 241 15.67 -3.80 16.65
CA LYS A 241 16.54 -4.91 17.06
C LYS A 241 16.97 -5.69 15.80
N GLU A 242 17.79 -6.73 15.95
CA GLU A 242 18.03 -7.67 14.85
C GLU A 242 16.81 -8.60 14.64
N TYR A 243 16.64 -9.11 13.42
CA TYR A 243 15.59 -10.07 13.06
C TYR A 243 16.15 -11.16 12.14
N ASN A 244 15.85 -12.43 12.44
CA ASN A 244 16.15 -13.56 11.56
C ASN A 244 14.92 -13.78 10.64
N ILE A 245 15.05 -13.44 9.36
CA ILE A 245 13.97 -13.50 8.35
C ILE A 245 14.45 -14.36 7.17
N PHE A 246 13.77 -15.47 6.87
CA PHE A 246 14.17 -16.46 5.85
C PHE A 246 15.63 -16.94 5.99
N GLY A 247 16.13 -17.05 7.23
CA GLY A 247 17.52 -17.40 7.53
C GLY A 247 18.53 -16.26 7.36
N TYR A 248 18.13 -15.08 6.88
CA TYR A 248 19.00 -13.90 6.80
C TYR A 248 18.90 -13.05 8.07
N LYS A 249 20.06 -12.55 8.54
CA LYS A 249 20.10 -11.55 9.62
C LYS A 249 19.83 -10.14 9.08
N ILE A 250 18.66 -9.59 9.41
CA ILE A 250 18.35 -8.16 9.27
C ILE A 250 18.90 -7.42 10.49
N LEU A 251 19.73 -6.41 10.25
CA LEU A 251 20.43 -5.66 11.30
C LEU A 251 19.54 -4.59 11.96
N LYS A 252 19.85 -4.25 13.21
CA LYS A 252 19.27 -3.08 13.88
C LYS A 252 19.64 -1.81 13.09
N GLY A 253 18.66 -0.92 12.89
CA GLY A 253 18.81 0.30 12.08
C GLY A 253 18.48 0.13 10.59
N THR A 254 18.32 -1.10 10.09
CA THR A 254 17.87 -1.33 8.70
C THR A 254 16.49 -0.74 8.45
N HIS A 255 16.31 -0.07 7.31
CA HIS A 255 14.99 0.33 6.81
C HIS A 255 14.25 -0.90 6.26
N VAL A 256 13.04 -1.17 6.72
CA VAL A 256 12.22 -2.31 6.27
C VAL A 256 10.88 -1.80 5.72
N ILE A 257 10.51 -2.22 4.51
CA ILE A 257 9.24 -1.86 3.86
C ILE A 257 8.40 -3.13 3.64
N PHE A 258 7.20 -3.17 4.22
CA PHE A 258 6.24 -4.26 4.05
C PHE A 258 5.37 -4.00 2.81
N MET A 259 5.56 -4.77 1.76
CA MET A 259 5.09 -4.49 0.38
C MET A 259 3.65 -4.96 0.16
N HIS A 260 2.72 -4.41 0.94
CA HIS A 260 1.33 -4.85 0.94
C HIS A 260 0.60 -4.65 -0.40
N GLN A 261 0.98 -3.72 -1.28
CA GLN A 261 0.42 -3.66 -2.64
C GLN A 261 0.74 -4.91 -3.47
N ALA A 262 1.94 -5.50 -3.30
CA ALA A 262 2.27 -6.75 -3.97
C ALA A 262 1.47 -7.90 -3.35
N LEU A 263 1.51 -8.03 -2.02
CA LEU A 263 0.77 -9.06 -1.27
C LEU A 263 -0.74 -9.04 -1.55
N SER A 264 -1.35 -7.85 -1.67
CA SER A 264 -2.79 -7.67 -1.91
C SER A 264 -3.24 -7.96 -3.34
N ASN A 265 -2.28 -8.27 -4.23
CA ASN A 265 -2.51 -8.69 -5.62
C ASN A 265 -1.92 -10.08 -5.91
N MET A 266 -1.48 -10.82 -4.90
CA MET A 266 -1.14 -12.25 -5.03
C MET A 266 -2.40 -13.10 -4.84
N ASP A 267 -2.67 -13.99 -5.79
CA ASP A 267 -3.81 -14.93 -5.76
C ASP A 267 -3.82 -15.80 -4.48
N LYS A 268 -2.62 -16.17 -3.99
CA LYS A 268 -2.38 -16.87 -2.69
C LYS A 268 -2.98 -16.16 -1.45
N HIS A 269 -3.41 -14.92 -1.59
CA HIS A 269 -4.02 -14.11 -0.54
C HIS A 269 -5.39 -13.59 -0.94
N PHE A 270 -5.58 -13.17 -2.19
CA PHE A 270 -6.86 -12.67 -2.71
C PHE A 270 -7.15 -13.34 -4.05
N PRO A 271 -7.98 -14.39 -4.09
CA PRO A 271 -8.31 -15.08 -5.34
C PRO A 271 -8.94 -14.13 -6.35
N GLU A 272 -8.60 -14.29 -7.63
CA GLU A 272 -8.97 -13.35 -8.71
C GLU A 272 -8.55 -11.91 -8.37
N PRO A 273 -7.26 -11.64 -8.10
CA PRO A 273 -6.77 -10.35 -7.60
C PRO A 273 -6.96 -9.19 -8.59
N GLU A 274 -7.06 -9.49 -9.88
CA GLU A 274 -7.31 -8.52 -10.96
C GLU A 274 -8.78 -8.10 -11.07
N LYS A 275 -9.70 -8.83 -10.44
CA LYS A 275 -11.15 -8.54 -10.48
C LYS A 275 -11.58 -7.66 -9.30
N TYR A 276 -12.45 -6.70 -9.61
CA TYR A 276 -13.08 -5.85 -8.60
C TYR A 276 -14.27 -6.60 -7.97
N ILE A 277 -14.01 -7.28 -6.85
CA ILE A 277 -15.01 -8.09 -6.15
C ILE A 277 -15.23 -7.52 -4.74
N PRO A 278 -16.06 -6.47 -4.57
CA PRO A 278 -16.46 -5.97 -3.26
C PRO A 278 -17.00 -7.06 -2.33
N GLU A 279 -17.73 -8.05 -2.86
CA GLU A 279 -18.33 -9.15 -2.10
C GLU A 279 -17.33 -9.87 -1.17
N ARG A 280 -16.04 -9.95 -1.53
CA ARG A 280 -14.98 -10.58 -0.73
C ARG A 280 -14.89 -10.02 0.70
N TRP A 281 -15.31 -8.77 0.91
CA TRP A 281 -15.28 -8.07 2.20
C TRP A 281 -16.52 -8.27 3.08
N ILE A 282 -17.59 -8.88 2.55
CA ILE A 282 -18.90 -9.05 3.23
C ILE A 282 -19.50 -10.46 3.11
N THR A 283 -18.96 -11.33 2.25
CA THR A 283 -19.39 -12.73 2.09
C THR A 283 -19.15 -13.56 3.36
N GLU A 284 -19.74 -14.75 3.40
CA GLU A 284 -19.66 -15.67 4.53
C GLU A 284 -18.28 -16.29 4.72
N LYS A 285 -17.99 -16.72 5.95
CA LYS A 285 -16.66 -17.27 6.33
C LYS A 285 -16.27 -18.56 5.58
N THR A 286 -17.24 -19.25 4.99
CA THR A 286 -17.08 -20.49 4.22
C THR A 286 -16.78 -20.25 2.75
N ASP A 287 -16.95 -19.02 2.26
CA ASP A 287 -16.64 -18.64 0.88
C ASP A 287 -15.11 -18.56 0.69
N PRO A 288 -14.52 -19.24 -0.33
CA PRO A 288 -13.11 -19.09 -0.68
C PRO A 288 -12.65 -17.64 -0.88
N LEU A 289 -13.52 -16.76 -1.37
CA LEU A 289 -13.24 -15.34 -1.57
C LEU A 289 -13.11 -14.55 -0.26
N PHE A 290 -13.58 -15.06 0.87
CA PHE A 290 -13.67 -14.30 2.12
C PHE A 290 -12.33 -13.67 2.53
N HIS A 291 -12.30 -12.34 2.66
CA HIS A 291 -11.09 -11.53 2.87
C HIS A 291 -10.23 -11.86 4.11
N ARG A 292 -10.66 -12.76 5.00
CA ARG A 292 -9.86 -13.23 6.16
C ARG A 292 -9.22 -14.60 5.94
N ASN A 293 -9.47 -15.23 4.79
CA ASN A 293 -8.65 -16.32 4.25
C ASN A 293 -7.27 -15.76 3.85
N ALA A 294 -7.23 -14.49 3.43
CA ALA A 294 -6.00 -13.70 3.29
C ALA A 294 -5.30 -13.52 4.66
N HIS A 295 -3.98 -13.62 4.69
CA HIS A 295 -3.24 -13.33 5.92
C HIS A 295 -3.42 -11.84 6.32
N PRO A 296 -3.70 -11.47 7.59
CA PRO A 296 -3.99 -10.08 7.99
C PRO A 296 -2.89 -9.04 7.72
N PHE A 297 -1.70 -9.46 7.31
CA PHE A 297 -0.61 -8.56 6.89
C PHE A 297 -0.49 -8.39 5.36
N ALA A 298 -1.23 -9.16 4.57
CA ALA A 298 -1.28 -9.04 3.11
C ALA A 298 -1.98 -7.75 2.63
N TRP A 299 -2.85 -7.16 3.45
CA TRP A 299 -3.54 -5.90 3.14
C TRP A 299 -3.57 -4.99 4.37
N ASN A 300 -2.80 -3.90 4.33
CA ASN A 300 -2.71 -2.90 5.42
C ASN A 300 -2.54 -1.45 4.90
N PRO A 301 -3.54 -0.90 4.17
CA PRO A 301 -3.47 0.46 3.60
C PRO A 301 -3.31 1.57 4.65
N PHE A 302 -3.72 1.31 5.90
CA PHE A 302 -3.54 2.23 7.03
C PHE A 302 -2.35 1.88 7.95
N GLY A 303 -1.59 0.83 7.61
CA GLY A 303 -0.49 0.31 8.43
C GLY A 303 -0.94 -0.37 9.74
N PHE A 304 0.05 -0.91 10.46
CA PHE A 304 -0.13 -1.68 11.70
C PHE A 304 0.49 -0.98 12.92
N GLY A 305 0.07 -1.39 14.13
CA GLY A 305 0.66 -0.98 15.41
C GLY A 305 0.42 0.49 15.77
N MET A 306 1.12 1.00 16.78
CA MET A 306 0.93 2.38 17.28
C MET A 306 1.28 3.47 16.26
N ARG A 307 2.05 3.14 15.21
CA ARG A 307 2.34 4.01 14.05
C ARG A 307 1.33 3.87 12.89
N MET A 308 0.24 3.11 13.04
CA MET A 308 -0.86 3.11 12.07
C MET A 308 -1.45 4.51 11.87
N CYS A 309 -2.09 4.74 10.72
CA CYS A 309 -2.64 6.04 10.34
C CYS A 309 -3.64 6.56 11.39
N ILE A 310 -3.31 7.69 12.02
CA ILE A 310 -4.17 8.31 13.04
C ILE A 310 -5.46 8.87 12.44
N GLY A 311 -5.37 9.39 11.21
CA GLY A 311 -6.51 9.94 10.47
C GLY A 311 -7.48 8.88 9.94
N ARG A 312 -7.22 7.57 10.11
CA ARG A 312 -8.00 6.48 9.48
C ARG A 312 -9.52 6.66 9.59
N ARG A 313 -10.05 7.07 10.74
CA ARG A 313 -11.51 7.16 10.96
C ARG A 313 -12.16 8.35 10.27
N ILE A 314 -11.47 9.49 10.20
CA ILE A 314 -11.89 10.62 9.35
C ILE A 314 -11.70 10.22 7.88
N ALA A 315 -10.59 9.53 7.60
CA ALA A 315 -10.25 8.83 6.37
C ALA A 315 -11.44 8.09 5.72
N GLU A 316 -11.92 7.08 6.44
CA GLU A 316 -13.08 6.26 6.09
C GLU A 316 -14.36 7.12 6.00
N LEU A 317 -14.58 8.05 6.95
CA LEU A 317 -15.78 8.89 6.99
C LEU A 317 -15.93 9.80 5.77
N GLU A 318 -14.89 10.51 5.34
CA GLU A 318 -14.96 11.40 4.16
C GLU A 318 -15.17 10.61 2.87
N ILE A 319 -14.47 9.48 2.71
CA ILE A 319 -14.60 8.62 1.53
C ILE A 319 -16.01 8.01 1.46
N GLU A 320 -16.52 7.47 2.58
CA GLU A 320 -17.92 7.01 2.67
C GLU A 320 -18.92 8.13 2.39
N THR A 321 -18.67 9.33 2.91
CA THR A 321 -19.55 10.50 2.78
C THR A 321 -19.64 10.97 1.33
N PHE A 322 -18.49 11.19 0.68
CA PHE A 322 -18.40 11.65 -0.70
C PHE A 322 -19.00 10.63 -1.67
N LEU A 323 -18.51 9.39 -1.65
CA LEU A 323 -18.96 8.35 -2.59
C LEU A 323 -20.46 8.08 -2.45
N ALA A 324 -21.01 8.13 -1.24
CA ALA A 324 -22.45 7.98 -1.05
C ALA A 324 -23.23 9.11 -1.73
N LYS A 325 -22.84 10.38 -1.58
CA LYS A 325 -23.52 11.49 -2.29
C LYS A 325 -23.38 11.37 -3.80
N VAL A 326 -22.22 10.97 -4.31
CA VAL A 326 -22.02 10.80 -5.74
C VAL A 326 -22.95 9.72 -6.29
N ILE A 327 -22.95 8.52 -5.72
CA ILE A 327 -23.75 7.39 -6.24
C ILE A 327 -25.27 7.55 -5.97
N GLU A 328 -25.67 8.34 -4.95
CA GLU A 328 -27.08 8.70 -4.67
C GLU A 328 -27.69 9.67 -5.70
N ASN A 329 -26.86 10.44 -6.42
CA ASN A 329 -27.33 11.47 -7.36
C ASN A 329 -26.88 11.22 -8.81
N PHE A 330 -25.79 10.46 -9.01
CA PHE A 330 -25.19 10.25 -10.33
C PHE A 330 -24.95 8.78 -10.65
N GLU A 331 -25.11 8.45 -11.93
CA GLU A 331 -24.47 7.32 -12.58
C GLU A 331 -23.14 7.76 -13.18
N VAL A 332 -22.09 7.02 -12.85
CA VAL A 332 -20.71 7.40 -13.14
C VAL A 332 -20.16 6.43 -14.19
N GLU A 333 -19.72 6.96 -15.32
CA GLU A 333 -19.13 6.20 -16.42
C GLU A 333 -17.68 6.64 -16.67
N TRP A 334 -16.91 5.78 -17.36
CA TRP A 334 -15.53 6.08 -17.75
C TRP A 334 -15.31 5.73 -19.22
N PHE A 335 -14.98 6.75 -20.03
CA PHE A 335 -14.81 6.62 -21.50
C PHE A 335 -13.34 6.65 -21.96
N GLY A 336 -12.39 6.83 -21.05
CA GLY A 336 -10.97 6.95 -21.37
C GLY A 336 -10.20 5.61 -21.42
N PRO A 337 -8.89 5.65 -21.72
CA PRO A 337 -7.98 4.54 -21.45
C PRO A 337 -7.95 4.19 -19.94
N PRO A 338 -7.36 3.06 -19.53
CA PRO A 338 -7.25 2.71 -18.11
C PRO A 338 -6.66 3.84 -17.26
N LEU A 339 -7.24 4.10 -16.09
CA LEU A 339 -6.81 5.19 -15.21
C LEU A 339 -5.35 4.98 -14.77
N GLN A 340 -4.49 5.92 -15.17
CA GLN A 340 -3.07 5.83 -14.88
C GLN A 340 -2.78 6.16 -13.41
N THR A 341 -1.83 5.43 -12.83
CA THR A 341 -1.24 5.76 -11.53
C THR A 341 0.26 5.99 -11.68
N ARG A 342 0.78 7.08 -11.13
CA ARG A 342 2.21 7.32 -11.01
C ARG A 342 2.73 6.63 -9.74
N PRO A 343 3.59 5.60 -9.84
CA PRO A 343 4.24 5.02 -8.68
C PRO A 343 5.24 6.03 -8.08
N SER A 344 5.25 6.15 -6.76
CA SER A 344 6.28 6.88 -6.01
C SER A 344 6.31 6.38 -4.55
N SER A 345 6.80 7.17 -3.59
CA SER A 345 6.63 6.86 -2.17
C SER A 345 5.15 6.82 -1.73
N LEU A 346 4.28 7.48 -2.49
CA LEU A 346 2.83 7.31 -2.52
C LEU A 346 2.36 7.17 -3.97
N ASN A 347 1.34 6.36 -4.23
CA ASN A 347 0.73 6.24 -5.54
C ASN A 347 -0.27 7.39 -5.74
N TYR A 348 -0.20 8.05 -6.89
CA TYR A 348 -1.14 9.11 -7.29
C TYR A 348 -1.86 8.73 -8.57
N THR A 349 -3.17 8.94 -8.61
CA THR A 349 -3.91 8.88 -9.89
C THR A 349 -3.50 10.07 -10.74
N VAL A 350 -3.42 9.90 -12.06
CA VAL A 350 -3.02 10.95 -13.00
C VAL A 350 -4.10 11.11 -14.06
N GLY A 351 -4.39 12.37 -14.42
CA GLY A 351 -5.35 12.68 -15.49
C GLY A 351 -4.80 12.38 -16.89
N PRO A 352 -5.64 12.50 -17.94
CA PRO A 352 -6.99 13.03 -17.93
C PRO A 352 -8.01 12.14 -17.20
N TYR A 353 -8.91 12.77 -16.45
CA TYR A 353 -9.96 12.08 -15.69
C TYR A 353 -11.25 12.00 -16.54
N ASN A 354 -11.35 10.94 -17.34
CA ASN A 354 -12.41 10.74 -18.34
C ASN A 354 -13.70 10.19 -17.74
N PHE A 355 -14.21 10.86 -16.70
CA PHE A 355 -15.51 10.55 -16.08
C PHE A 355 -16.66 11.25 -16.80
N ILE A 356 -17.81 10.57 -16.87
CA ILE A 356 -19.11 11.17 -17.18
C ILE A 356 -20.01 10.94 -15.96
N PHE A 357 -20.74 11.97 -15.55
CA PHE A 357 -21.72 11.92 -14.47
C PHE A 357 -23.11 12.18 -15.05
N LYS A 358 -23.93 11.14 -15.16
CA LYS A 358 -25.34 11.23 -15.57
C LYS A 358 -26.19 11.45 -14.33
N ASP A 359 -27.01 12.50 -14.34
CA ASP A 359 -27.96 12.79 -13.25
C ASP A 359 -29.03 11.68 -13.19
N VAL A 360 -29.29 11.12 -12.00
CA VAL A 360 -30.28 10.04 -11.79
C VAL A 360 -31.67 10.62 -11.51
N LYS A 361 -31.80 11.95 -11.43
CA LYS A 361 -33.04 12.67 -11.06
C LYS A 361 -33.60 13.54 -12.18
N LYS A 362 -33.23 13.27 -13.42
CA LYS A 362 -33.66 13.97 -14.65
C LYS A 362 -34.06 12.99 -15.75
#